data_AF-A0A644YJG6-F1
#
_entry.id   AF-A0A644YJG6-F1
#
_cell.length_a   1.000
_cell.length_b   1.000
_cell.length_c   1.000
_cell.angle_alpha   90.00
_cell.angle_beta   90.00
_cell.angle_gamma   90.00
#
_symmetry.space_group_name_H-M   'P 1'
#
loop_
_entity.id
_entity.type
_entity.pdbx_description
1 polymer ?
#
loop_
_entity_poly.entity_id
_entity_poly.type
_entity_poly.pdbx_seq_one_letter_code
_entity_poly.pdbx_strand_id
1 'polypeptide(L)'
;MVKTAKGLVDYCKAQLGKPYWYGSFGQFANTSDLDWYAKTYPVYWSDSRVAQAREKHIGQKVHDCVGLIKGYLWSADANSPAKYREDQDVSANGMRTKCTEKGDISTIPEIPGTLVFMSGHVGVYIGNGEVIEARGFQYGVVKTQLADRPWKWWGKCPWIDYSVSSAANQPQLKAGDRVTILPGARYINGKSVPERFIGKAMNVMSLKDGANALILQLFSRIALQFLKKI
;
A
#
# COMPACT_ATOMS: atom_id res chain seq x y z
N MET A 1 17.78 -7.40 -9.70
CA MET A 1 16.50 -8.13 -9.61
C MET A 1 15.37 -7.19 -9.96
N VAL A 2 14.36 -7.67 -10.70
CA VAL A 2 13.15 -6.90 -10.99
C VAL A 2 12.41 -6.64 -9.67
N LYS A 3 11.97 -5.39 -9.46
CA LYS A 3 11.15 -5.00 -8.32
C LYS A 3 9.70 -5.32 -8.64
N THR A 4 9.01 -6.06 -7.78
CA THR A 4 7.65 -6.56 -8.01
C THR A 4 6.67 -5.97 -7.01
N ALA A 5 5.39 -5.92 -7.36
CA ALA A 5 4.36 -5.40 -6.49
C ALA A 5 4.23 -6.22 -5.19
N LYS A 6 4.37 -7.55 -5.28
CA LYS A 6 4.46 -8.43 -4.09
C LYS A 6 5.65 -8.05 -3.21
N GLY A 7 6.83 -7.85 -3.81
CA GLY A 7 8.02 -7.45 -3.06
C GLY A 7 7.87 -6.09 -2.38
N LEU A 8 7.18 -5.13 -3.00
CA LEU A 8 6.85 -3.86 -2.34
C LEU A 8 5.95 -4.08 -1.12
N VAL A 9 4.93 -4.92 -1.23
CA VAL A 9 4.04 -5.25 -0.10
C VAL A 9 4.83 -5.91 1.04
N ASP A 10 5.66 -6.90 0.73
CA ASP A 10 6.48 -7.61 1.71
C ASP A 10 7.46 -6.64 2.40
N TYR A 11 8.09 -5.74 1.63
CA TYR A 11 8.95 -4.69 2.17
C TYR A 11 8.20 -3.79 3.14
N CYS A 12 7.04 -3.26 2.73
CA CYS A 12 6.24 -2.35 3.56
C CYS A 12 5.81 -3.03 4.88
N LYS A 13 5.42 -4.31 4.83
CA LYS A 13 5.11 -5.11 6.03
C LYS A 13 6.32 -5.21 6.97
N ALA A 14 7.51 -5.45 6.44
CA ALA A 14 8.74 -5.52 7.22
C ALA A 14 9.14 -4.17 7.84
N GLN A 15 8.67 -3.04 7.29
CA GLN A 15 8.92 -1.70 7.83
C GLN A 15 7.86 -1.23 8.83
N LEU A 16 6.83 -2.02 9.17
CA LEU A 16 5.82 -1.61 10.15
C LEU A 16 6.46 -1.25 11.50
N GLY A 17 6.02 -0.14 12.07
CA GLY A 17 6.56 0.41 13.32
C GLY A 17 7.88 1.16 13.17
N LYS A 18 8.49 1.20 11.98
CA LYS A 18 9.71 1.98 11.76
C LYS A 18 9.44 3.48 11.78
N PRO A 19 10.41 4.31 12.23
CA PRO A 19 10.16 5.73 12.40
C PRO A 19 10.02 6.49 11.08
N TYR A 20 9.35 7.65 11.17
CA TYR A 20 9.23 8.58 10.04
C TYR A 20 10.20 9.75 10.19
N TRP A 21 11.01 9.99 9.16
CA TRP A 21 11.86 11.18 9.04
C TRP A 21 11.59 11.88 7.70
N TYR A 22 11.20 13.17 7.73
CA TYR A 22 10.91 13.93 6.50
C TYR A 22 12.15 14.01 5.60
N GLY A 23 12.02 13.58 4.33
CA GLY A 23 13.12 13.54 3.36
C GLY A 23 13.97 12.27 3.42
N SER A 24 13.63 11.28 4.24
CA SER A 24 14.34 9.99 4.32
C SER A 24 13.75 8.95 3.39
N PHE A 25 14.56 7.96 3.00
CA PHE A 25 14.24 7.02 1.93
C PHE A 25 14.61 5.56 2.25
N GLY A 26 14.72 5.20 3.53
CA GLY A 26 15.00 3.83 3.97
C GLY A 26 16.46 3.54 4.28
N GLN A 27 17.27 4.57 4.50
CA GLN A 27 18.58 4.43 5.12
C GLN A 27 18.45 4.13 6.63
N PHE A 28 19.53 3.66 7.25
CA PHE A 28 19.61 3.56 8.70
C PHE A 28 19.88 4.94 9.30
N ALA A 29 19.05 5.36 10.24
CA ALA A 29 19.23 6.58 10.99
C ALA A 29 20.56 6.56 11.74
N ASN A 30 21.35 7.61 11.55
CA ASN A 30 22.56 7.87 12.32
C ASN A 30 22.56 9.35 12.77
N THR A 31 23.46 9.67 13.68
CA THR A 31 23.49 11.00 14.31
C THR A 31 23.81 12.11 13.30
N SER A 32 24.74 11.86 12.38
CA SER A 32 25.13 12.84 11.36
C SER A 32 23.97 13.16 10.41
N ASP A 33 23.21 12.14 9.99
CA ASP A 33 22.01 12.33 9.19
C ASP A 33 20.96 13.14 9.95
N LEU A 34 20.72 12.83 11.24
CA LEU A 34 19.76 13.56 12.07
C LEU A 34 20.10 15.06 12.13
N ASP A 35 21.36 15.38 12.38
CA ASP A 35 21.84 16.77 12.44
C ASP A 35 21.65 17.47 11.10
N TRP A 36 21.93 16.79 10.00
CA TRP A 36 21.72 17.30 8.66
C TRP A 36 20.22 17.55 8.36
N TYR A 37 19.34 16.59 8.68
CA TYR A 37 17.90 16.73 8.48
C TYR A 37 17.31 17.87 9.32
N ALA A 38 17.73 18.01 10.58
CA ALA A 38 17.27 19.08 11.46
C ALA A 38 17.67 20.47 10.94
N LYS A 39 18.90 20.61 10.44
CA LYS A 39 19.39 21.85 9.82
C LYS A 39 18.69 22.16 8.49
N THR A 40 18.47 21.14 7.66
CA THR A 40 17.91 21.30 6.30
C THR A 40 16.41 21.54 6.32
N TYR A 41 15.70 20.95 7.29
CA TYR A 41 14.24 20.99 7.38
C TYR A 41 13.76 21.41 8.78
N PRO A 42 14.14 22.59 9.28
CA PRO A 42 13.91 22.98 10.68
C PRO A 42 12.42 23.02 11.06
N VAL A 43 11.54 23.33 10.10
CA VAL A 43 10.08 23.32 10.29
C VAL A 43 9.53 21.93 10.67
N TYR A 44 10.20 20.86 10.24
CA TYR A 44 9.79 19.48 10.52
C TYR A 44 10.50 18.87 11.74
N TRP A 45 11.51 19.55 12.26
CA TRP A 45 12.44 19.05 13.29
C TRP A 45 12.56 20.04 14.45
N SER A 46 11.55 20.04 15.34
CA SER A 46 11.67 20.73 16.63
C SER A 46 12.73 20.07 17.51
N ASP A 47 13.27 20.81 18.47
CA ASP A 47 14.26 20.29 19.43
C ASP A 47 13.79 19.01 20.13
N SER A 48 12.50 18.95 20.48
CA SER A 48 11.88 17.75 21.06
C SER A 48 11.89 16.53 20.13
N ARG A 49 11.68 16.73 18.82
CA ARG A 49 11.76 15.66 17.81
C ARG A 49 13.20 15.21 17.60
N VAL A 50 14.15 16.15 17.57
CA VAL A 50 15.58 15.84 17.46
C VAL A 50 16.03 15.02 18.66
N ALA A 51 15.69 15.43 19.88
CA ALA A 51 16.02 14.69 21.10
C ALA A 51 15.41 13.28 21.09
N GLN A 52 14.12 13.14 20.76
CA GLN A 52 13.45 11.84 20.68
C GLN A 52 14.07 10.94 19.60
N ALA A 53 14.37 11.47 18.42
CA ALA A 53 14.97 10.70 17.35
C ALA A 53 16.39 10.22 17.69
N ARG A 54 17.18 11.08 18.36
CA ARG A 54 18.53 10.74 18.82
C ARG A 54 18.51 9.60 19.83
N GLU A 55 17.53 9.60 20.74
CA GLU A 55 17.38 8.56 21.75
C GLU A 55 16.83 7.25 21.17
N LYS A 56 15.81 7.32 20.30
CA LYS A 56 14.99 6.14 19.96
C LYS A 56 15.15 5.64 18.53
N HIS A 57 15.54 6.48 17.57
CA HIS A 57 15.45 6.13 16.14
C HIS A 57 16.81 5.68 15.56
N ILE A 58 17.93 6.04 16.19
CA ILE A 58 19.27 5.70 15.71
C ILE A 58 19.43 4.18 15.55
N GLY A 59 20.05 3.76 14.44
CA GLY A 59 20.22 2.37 14.05
C GLY A 59 18.98 1.72 13.41
N GLN A 60 17.83 2.41 13.40
CA GLN A 60 16.62 1.93 12.72
C GLN A 60 16.53 2.47 11.29
N LYS A 61 15.83 1.75 10.41
CA LYS A 61 15.44 2.29 9.11
C LYS A 61 14.43 3.41 9.27
N VAL A 62 14.59 4.49 8.52
CA VAL A 62 13.69 5.65 8.56
C VAL A 62 13.16 5.98 7.17
N HIS A 63 11.89 6.34 7.10
CA HIS A 63 11.19 6.61 5.84
C HIS A 63 10.34 7.88 5.94
N ASP A 64 10.27 8.68 4.88
CA ASP A 64 9.08 9.49 4.63
C ASP A 64 8.04 8.70 3.80
N CYS A 65 6.95 9.35 3.41
CA CYS A 65 5.85 8.68 2.69
C CYS A 65 6.32 8.08 1.35
N VAL A 66 6.95 8.88 0.48
CA VAL A 66 7.48 8.38 -0.81
C VAL A 66 8.78 7.59 -0.60
N GLY A 67 9.52 7.92 0.46
CA GLY A 67 10.69 7.26 0.97
C GLY A 67 10.48 5.80 1.38
N LEU A 68 9.24 5.43 1.74
CA LEU A 68 8.88 4.02 1.94
C LEU A 68 8.92 3.24 0.62
N ILE A 69 8.42 3.84 -0.47
CA ILE A 69 8.45 3.24 -1.81
C ILE A 69 9.89 3.24 -2.35
N LYS A 70 10.59 4.37 -2.25
CA LYS A 70 12.01 4.49 -2.63
C LYS A 70 12.87 3.48 -1.87
N GLY A 71 12.61 3.30 -0.58
CA GLY A 71 13.30 2.32 0.24
C GLY A 71 13.22 0.91 -0.34
N TYR A 72 12.05 0.49 -0.83
CA TYR A 72 11.93 -0.79 -1.53
C TYR A 72 12.73 -0.80 -2.84
N LEU A 73 12.60 0.24 -3.66
CA LEU A 73 13.27 0.34 -4.96
C LEU A 73 14.80 0.35 -4.84
N TRP A 74 15.32 0.94 -3.76
CA TRP A 74 16.73 1.31 -3.61
C TRP A 74 17.52 0.44 -2.64
N SER A 75 16.86 -0.47 -1.92
CA SER A 75 17.52 -1.47 -1.07
C SER A 75 17.67 -2.80 -1.81
N ALA A 76 18.66 -3.61 -1.44
CA ALA A 76 18.75 -4.99 -1.93
C ALA A 76 17.58 -5.84 -1.41
N ASP A 77 17.25 -5.69 -0.12
CA ASP A 77 16.19 -6.36 0.61
C ASP A 77 15.62 -5.44 1.72
N ALA A 78 14.71 -5.97 2.56
CA ALA A 78 14.05 -5.20 3.62
C ALA A 78 15.00 -4.70 4.73
N ASN A 79 16.09 -5.42 4.99
CA ASN A 79 17.06 -5.14 6.06
C ASN A 79 18.29 -4.38 5.55
N SER A 80 18.55 -4.40 4.25
CA SER A 80 19.61 -3.60 3.64
C SER A 80 19.28 -2.09 3.63
N PRO A 81 20.28 -1.20 3.75
CA PRO A 81 20.05 0.24 3.59
C PRO A 81 19.70 0.58 2.15
N ALA A 82 18.83 1.57 1.97
CA ALA A 82 18.57 2.14 0.65
C ALA A 82 19.77 2.97 0.17
N LYS A 83 20.16 2.79 -1.10
CA LYS A 83 21.21 3.59 -1.75
C LYS A 83 20.56 4.64 -2.64
N TYR A 84 20.98 5.90 -2.50
CA TYR A 84 20.39 7.02 -3.24
C TYR A 84 20.41 6.80 -4.76
N ARG A 85 19.33 7.21 -5.43
CA ARG A 85 19.15 7.12 -6.88
C ARG A 85 18.40 8.34 -7.42
N GLU A 86 19.15 9.21 -8.10
CA GLU A 86 18.64 10.47 -8.65
C GLU A 86 17.52 10.26 -9.68
N ASP A 87 17.62 9.24 -10.53
CA ASP A 87 16.67 8.94 -11.61
C ASP A 87 15.24 8.60 -11.10
N GLN A 88 15.11 8.33 -9.81
CA GLN A 88 13.87 7.96 -9.14
C GLN A 88 13.53 8.90 -7.98
N ASP A 89 14.31 9.97 -7.77
CA ASP A 89 14.11 10.90 -6.66
C ASP A 89 13.00 11.90 -6.98
N VAL A 90 11.76 11.48 -6.71
CA VAL A 90 10.56 12.28 -6.95
C VAL A 90 9.78 12.50 -5.65
N SER A 91 9.03 13.60 -5.57
CA SER A 91 8.05 13.83 -4.50
C SER A 91 6.86 12.86 -4.60
N ALA A 92 6.00 12.80 -3.59
CA ALA A 92 4.75 12.01 -3.66
C ALA A 92 3.88 12.42 -4.88
N ASN A 93 3.77 13.73 -5.15
CA ASN A 93 3.06 14.23 -6.33
C ASN A 93 3.79 13.85 -7.64
N GLY A 94 5.12 13.95 -7.66
CA GLY A 94 5.94 13.53 -8.80
C GLY A 94 5.79 12.03 -9.09
N MET A 95 5.76 11.19 -8.05
CA MET A 95 5.51 9.75 -8.14
C MET A 95 4.15 9.47 -8.82
N ARG A 96 3.10 10.19 -8.41
CA ARG A 96 1.78 10.07 -9.05
C ARG A 96 1.80 10.44 -10.54
N THR A 97 2.52 11.52 -10.89
CA THR A 97 2.67 11.93 -12.29
C THR A 97 3.33 10.84 -13.13
N LYS A 98 4.34 10.16 -12.56
CA LYS A 98 5.10 9.08 -13.21
C LYS A 98 4.38 7.73 -13.30
N CYS A 99 3.28 7.53 -12.57
CA CYS A 99 2.53 6.27 -12.62
C CYS A 99 2.06 5.93 -14.04
N THR A 100 2.24 4.68 -14.45
CA THR A 100 1.95 4.16 -15.81
C THR A 100 0.46 3.92 -16.04
N GLU A 101 -0.25 3.55 -14.97
CA GLU A 101 -1.69 3.40 -14.92
C GLU A 101 -2.17 4.07 -13.64
N LYS A 102 -3.28 4.80 -13.68
CA LYS A 102 -3.80 5.57 -12.54
C LYS A 102 -5.26 5.93 -12.72
N GLY A 103 -5.95 6.20 -11.61
CA GLY A 103 -7.35 6.58 -11.60
C GLY A 103 -7.80 7.17 -10.27
N ASP A 104 -9.09 7.47 -10.17
CA ASP A 104 -9.73 7.90 -8.93
C ASP A 104 -9.78 6.76 -7.92
N ILE A 105 -9.65 7.07 -6.63
CA ILE A 105 -9.59 6.04 -5.57
C ILE A 105 -10.81 5.12 -5.57
N SER A 106 -11.98 5.62 -6.01
CA SER A 106 -13.22 4.84 -6.10
C SER A 106 -13.16 3.69 -7.12
N THR A 107 -12.17 3.70 -8.01
CA THR A 107 -11.94 2.67 -9.04
C THR A 107 -10.67 1.86 -8.78
N ILE A 108 -10.10 1.95 -7.58
CA ILE A 108 -8.86 1.22 -7.24
C ILE A 108 -9.01 -0.28 -7.56
N PRO A 109 -8.06 -0.88 -8.29
CA PRO A 109 -8.08 -2.30 -8.54
C PRO A 109 -7.62 -3.08 -7.31
N GLU A 110 -8.12 -4.31 -7.15
CA GLU A 110 -7.66 -5.21 -6.09
C GLU A 110 -6.31 -5.85 -6.43
N ILE A 111 -5.30 -4.99 -6.51
CA ILE A 111 -3.94 -5.33 -6.87
C ILE A 111 -3.02 -4.81 -5.76
N PRO A 112 -2.58 -5.68 -4.83
CA PRO A 112 -1.60 -5.31 -3.82
C PRO A 112 -0.31 -4.78 -4.46
N GLY A 113 0.26 -3.73 -3.86
CA GLY A 113 1.39 -2.96 -4.37
C GLY A 113 0.99 -1.77 -5.25
N THR A 114 -0.31 -1.60 -5.55
CA THR A 114 -0.83 -0.34 -6.10
C THR A 114 -0.56 0.80 -5.12
N LEU A 115 -0.08 1.95 -5.61
CA LEU A 115 0.10 3.13 -4.79
C LEU A 115 -1.22 3.88 -4.64
N VAL A 116 -1.47 4.45 -3.48
CA VAL A 116 -2.61 5.33 -3.20
C VAL A 116 -2.12 6.71 -2.81
N PHE A 117 -2.82 7.75 -3.24
CA PHE A 117 -2.35 9.12 -3.18
C PHE A 117 -3.42 10.06 -2.64
N MET A 118 -2.98 11.02 -1.85
CA MET A 118 -3.64 12.31 -1.61
C MET A 118 -2.59 13.41 -1.87
N SER A 119 -2.99 14.67 -1.89
CA SER A 119 -2.02 15.74 -2.19
C SER A 119 -0.85 15.72 -1.19
N GLY A 120 0.38 15.60 -1.72
CA GLY A 120 1.59 15.57 -0.91
C GLY A 120 1.88 14.25 -0.17
N HIS A 121 1.09 13.20 -0.38
CA HIS A 121 1.24 11.95 0.39
C HIS A 121 0.92 10.70 -0.42
N VAL A 122 1.65 9.62 -0.15
CA VAL A 122 1.52 8.32 -0.82
C VAL A 122 1.56 7.18 0.19
N GLY A 123 0.78 6.14 -0.07
CA GLY A 123 0.79 4.87 0.63
C GLY A 123 0.77 3.68 -0.35
N VAL A 124 0.88 2.47 0.18
CA VAL A 124 0.87 1.23 -0.60
C VAL A 124 -0.37 0.43 -0.23
N TYR A 125 -1.26 0.20 -1.18
CA TYR A 125 -2.39 -0.72 -1.02
C TYR A 125 -1.88 -2.15 -0.89
N ILE A 126 -2.29 -2.87 0.15
CA ILE A 126 -1.83 -4.24 0.42
C ILE A 126 -2.92 -5.29 0.23
N GLY A 127 -4.08 -4.90 -0.30
CA GLY A 127 -5.26 -5.75 -0.51
C GLY A 127 -6.28 -5.67 0.64
N ASN A 128 -7.49 -6.16 0.39
CA ASN A 128 -8.60 -6.24 1.35
C ASN A 128 -8.93 -4.90 2.04
N GLY A 129 -8.83 -3.78 1.33
CA GLY A 129 -9.09 -2.46 1.91
C GLY A 129 -8.00 -1.95 2.86
N GLU A 130 -6.82 -2.59 2.93
CA GLU A 130 -5.74 -2.18 3.82
C GLU A 130 -4.61 -1.44 3.07
N VAL A 131 -3.98 -0.47 3.74
CA VAL A 131 -2.87 0.35 3.23
C VAL A 131 -1.74 0.38 4.25
N ILE A 132 -0.49 0.37 3.79
CA ILE A 132 0.68 0.72 4.61
C ILE A 132 1.23 2.08 4.16
N GLU A 133 1.47 2.98 5.12
CA GLU A 133 1.96 4.34 4.85
C GLU A 133 2.87 4.84 5.98
N ALA A 134 3.87 5.65 5.63
CA ALA A 134 4.69 6.39 6.59
C ALA A 134 4.03 7.75 6.86
N ARG A 135 3.35 7.91 8.00
CA ARG A 135 2.36 8.99 8.21
C ARG A 135 2.91 10.30 8.76
N GLY A 136 4.12 10.30 9.27
CA GLY A 136 4.68 11.45 9.99
C GLY A 136 5.34 11.02 11.29
N PHE A 137 6.11 11.94 11.87
CA PHE A 137 7.00 11.66 13.00
C PHE A 137 6.31 10.98 14.19
N GLN A 138 5.07 11.37 14.51
CA GLN A 138 4.30 10.81 15.63
C GLN A 138 3.85 9.35 15.41
N TYR A 139 3.78 8.89 14.17
CA TYR A 139 3.16 7.61 13.82
C TYR A 139 4.18 6.60 13.28
N GLY A 140 5.16 7.06 12.50
CA GLY A 140 6.03 6.17 11.73
C GLY A 140 5.30 5.49 10.58
N VAL A 141 5.77 4.28 10.24
CA VAL A 141 5.16 3.40 9.24
C VAL A 141 4.06 2.57 9.92
N VAL A 142 2.82 2.72 9.44
CA VAL A 142 1.65 2.08 10.03
C VAL A 142 0.75 1.45 8.98
N LYS A 143 -0.11 0.54 9.42
CA LYS A 143 -1.22 0.00 8.63
C LYS A 143 -2.50 0.79 8.93
N THR A 144 -3.22 1.17 7.89
CA THR A 144 -4.52 1.89 7.96
C THR A 144 -5.55 1.19 7.08
N GLN A 145 -6.84 1.43 7.35
CA GLN A 145 -7.88 1.10 6.38
C GLN A 145 -7.89 2.17 5.28
N LEU A 146 -8.09 1.73 4.04
CA LEU A 146 -8.25 2.60 2.87
C LEU A 146 -9.40 3.61 3.08
N ALA A 147 -10.49 3.16 3.71
CA ALA A 147 -11.66 3.99 3.97
C ALA A 147 -11.45 5.07 5.04
N ASP A 148 -10.50 4.88 5.97
CA ASP A 148 -10.28 5.79 7.11
C ASP A 148 -9.39 6.99 6.73
N ARG A 149 -8.95 7.07 5.48
CA ARG A 149 -7.97 8.03 5.01
C ARG A 149 -8.50 8.72 3.75
N PRO A 150 -8.27 10.03 3.58
CA PRO A 150 -8.87 10.80 2.48
C PRO A 150 -8.09 10.63 1.16
N TRP A 151 -7.74 9.39 0.81
CA TRP A 151 -7.13 9.05 -0.46
C TRP A 151 -8.02 9.54 -1.61
N LYS A 152 -7.40 10.02 -2.68
CA LYS A 152 -8.10 10.59 -3.84
C LYS A 152 -7.81 9.82 -5.12
N TRP A 153 -6.61 9.23 -5.22
CA TRP A 153 -6.17 8.58 -6.44
C TRP A 153 -5.39 7.30 -6.16
N TRP A 154 -5.32 6.42 -7.14
CA TRP A 154 -4.40 5.29 -7.15
C TRP A 154 -3.47 5.36 -8.37
N GLY A 155 -2.34 4.64 -8.33
CA GLY A 155 -1.46 4.50 -9.48
C GLY A 155 -0.46 3.35 -9.37
N LYS A 156 -0.04 2.80 -10.52
CA LYS A 156 1.00 1.79 -10.65
C LYS A 156 2.36 2.46 -10.86
N CYS A 157 3.30 2.19 -9.95
CA CYS A 157 4.65 2.74 -10.00
C CYS A 157 5.39 2.24 -11.26
N PRO A 158 6.02 3.10 -12.07
CA PRO A 158 6.67 2.69 -13.32
C PRO A 158 7.87 1.74 -13.11
N TRP A 159 8.43 1.74 -11.89
CA TRP A 159 9.59 0.93 -11.53
C TRP A 159 9.23 -0.40 -10.86
N ILE A 160 7.95 -0.76 -10.85
CA ILE A 160 7.44 -1.97 -10.21
C ILE A 160 6.74 -2.82 -11.26
N ASP A 161 7.07 -4.11 -11.28
CA ASP A 161 6.38 -5.10 -12.08
C ASP A 161 5.12 -5.61 -11.37
N TYR A 162 3.99 -5.46 -12.06
CA TYR A 162 2.66 -5.86 -11.63
C TYR A 162 2.15 -7.13 -12.32
N SER A 163 2.93 -7.73 -13.24
CA SER A 163 2.52 -8.92 -14.01
C SER A 163 2.17 -10.13 -13.16
N VAL A 164 2.74 -10.22 -11.95
CA VAL A 164 2.52 -11.31 -10.98
C VAL A 164 1.52 -10.94 -9.86
N SER A 165 0.96 -9.73 -9.90
CA SER A 165 0.11 -9.17 -8.83
C SER A 165 -1.39 -9.31 -9.07
N SER A 166 -1.79 -9.75 -10.26
CA SER A 166 -3.13 -10.25 -10.52
C SER A 166 -3.29 -11.60 -9.80
N ALA A 167 -4.11 -11.63 -8.75
CA ALA A 167 -4.64 -12.83 -8.09
C ALA A 167 -3.77 -13.58 -7.04
N ALA A 168 -2.55 -13.15 -6.70
CA ALA A 168 -1.68 -13.96 -5.83
C ALA A 168 -1.93 -13.90 -4.30
N ASN A 169 -2.87 -13.08 -3.80
CA ASN A 169 -3.19 -13.00 -2.36
C ASN A 169 -4.67 -13.18 -2.00
N GLN A 170 -5.54 -13.51 -2.97
CA GLN A 170 -6.76 -14.23 -2.65
C GLN A 170 -6.43 -15.72 -2.81
N PRO A 171 -6.72 -16.60 -1.82
CA PRO A 171 -6.69 -18.03 -2.07
C PRO A 171 -7.47 -18.28 -3.36
N GLN A 172 -6.87 -18.95 -4.35
CA GLN A 172 -7.52 -19.20 -5.63
C GLN A 172 -8.88 -19.85 -5.35
N LEU A 173 -9.95 -19.07 -5.52
CA LEU A 173 -11.30 -19.53 -5.23
C LEU A 173 -11.61 -20.66 -6.20
N LYS A 174 -12.22 -21.73 -5.69
CA LYS A 174 -12.77 -22.83 -6.48
C LYS A 174 -14.27 -22.96 -6.25
N ALA A 175 -14.96 -23.61 -7.18
CA ALA A 175 -16.34 -24.01 -6.95
C ALA A 175 -16.43 -24.85 -5.66
N GLY A 176 -17.44 -24.56 -4.84
CA GLY A 176 -17.63 -25.17 -3.51
C GLY A 176 -16.94 -24.43 -2.35
N ASP A 177 -16.10 -23.43 -2.61
CA ASP A 177 -15.52 -22.61 -1.54
C ASP A 177 -16.58 -21.76 -0.84
N ARG A 178 -16.39 -21.56 0.47
CA ARG A 178 -17.14 -20.58 1.25
C ARG A 178 -16.43 -19.23 1.21
N VAL A 179 -17.21 -18.16 1.05
CA VAL A 179 -16.70 -16.78 0.96
C VAL A 179 -17.56 -15.81 1.75
N THR A 180 -17.01 -14.66 2.08
CA THR A 180 -17.74 -13.47 2.52
C THR A 180 -17.65 -12.39 1.45
N ILE A 181 -18.71 -11.61 1.29
CA ILE A 181 -18.75 -10.47 0.36
C ILE A 181 -18.20 -9.23 1.06
N LEU A 182 -17.23 -8.57 0.43
CA LEU A 182 -16.62 -7.35 0.94
C LEU A 182 -17.48 -6.10 0.62
N PRO A 183 -17.42 -5.04 1.45
CA PRO A 183 -18.10 -3.78 1.18
C PRO A 183 -17.76 -3.21 -0.21
N GLY A 184 -18.72 -2.51 -0.82
CA GLY A 184 -18.54 -1.91 -2.15
C GLY A 184 -18.72 -2.89 -3.33
N ALA A 185 -19.04 -4.16 -3.05
CA ALA A 185 -19.36 -5.13 -4.07
C ALA A 185 -20.52 -4.66 -4.96
N ARG A 186 -20.37 -4.88 -6.27
CA ARG A 186 -21.43 -4.65 -7.26
C ARG A 186 -21.72 -5.94 -8.01
N TYR A 187 -22.97 -6.10 -8.39
CA TYR A 187 -23.38 -7.09 -9.36
C TYR A 187 -22.80 -6.75 -10.75
N ILE A 188 -22.73 -7.74 -11.63
CA ILE A 188 -22.30 -7.54 -13.02
C ILE A 188 -23.14 -6.52 -13.80
N ASN A 189 -24.38 -6.25 -13.38
CA ASN A 189 -25.25 -5.23 -13.97
C ASN A 189 -25.01 -3.82 -13.40
N GLY A 190 -23.94 -3.62 -12.62
CA GLY A 190 -23.54 -2.35 -12.04
C GLY A 190 -24.26 -1.95 -10.75
N LYS A 191 -25.36 -2.64 -10.36
CA LYS A 191 -26.08 -2.37 -9.11
C LYS A 191 -25.25 -2.78 -7.91
N SER A 192 -25.31 -1.99 -6.84
CA SER A 192 -24.65 -2.32 -5.56
C SER A 192 -25.26 -3.58 -4.94
N VAL A 193 -24.41 -4.42 -4.36
CA VAL A 193 -24.86 -5.52 -3.51
C VAL A 193 -25.43 -4.94 -2.22
N PRO A 194 -26.66 -5.29 -1.82
CA PRO A 194 -27.26 -4.81 -0.59
C PRO A 194 -26.43 -5.10 0.66
N GLU A 195 -26.35 -4.14 1.58
CA GLU A 195 -25.57 -4.24 2.84
C GLU A 195 -25.88 -5.49 3.65
N ARG A 196 -27.14 -5.96 3.64
CA ARG A 196 -27.58 -7.19 4.32
C ARG A 196 -26.84 -8.47 3.89
N PHE A 197 -26.10 -8.43 2.78
CA PHE A 197 -25.30 -9.55 2.26
C PHE A 197 -23.80 -9.38 2.47
N ILE A 198 -23.34 -8.19 2.87
CA ILE A 198 -21.94 -7.90 3.15
C ILE A 198 -21.52 -8.64 4.42
N GLY A 199 -20.35 -9.28 4.40
CA GLY A 199 -19.83 -10.09 5.51
C GLY A 199 -20.56 -11.42 5.75
N LYS A 200 -21.66 -11.71 5.04
CA LYS A 200 -22.36 -13.00 5.17
C LYS A 200 -21.60 -14.11 4.45
N ALA A 201 -21.57 -15.28 5.07
CA ALA A 201 -21.00 -16.47 4.50
C ALA A 201 -21.88 -16.99 3.34
N MET A 202 -21.27 -17.13 2.17
CA MET A 202 -21.89 -17.54 0.91
C MET A 202 -21.09 -18.68 0.26
N ASN A 203 -21.70 -19.35 -0.71
CA ASN A 203 -21.06 -20.45 -1.45
C ASN A 203 -20.76 -20.03 -2.88
N VAL A 204 -19.55 -20.33 -3.33
CA VAL A 204 -19.16 -20.18 -4.73
C VAL A 204 -19.74 -21.35 -5.52
N MET A 205 -20.68 -21.08 -6.42
CA MET A 205 -21.29 -22.09 -7.29
C MET A 205 -20.40 -22.41 -8.51
N SER A 206 -19.89 -21.37 -9.19
CA SER A 206 -19.00 -21.53 -10.34
C SER A 206 -18.14 -20.29 -10.55
N LEU A 207 -17.04 -20.46 -11.26
CA LEU A 207 -16.15 -19.38 -11.68
C LEU A 207 -16.30 -19.16 -13.18
N LYS A 208 -16.11 -17.92 -13.61
CA LYS A 208 -16.05 -17.58 -15.04
C LYS A 208 -14.87 -16.65 -15.29
N ASP A 209 -14.03 -17.04 -16.24
CA ASP A 209 -12.91 -16.27 -16.80
C ASP A 209 -11.89 -15.75 -15.77
N GLY A 210 -11.79 -16.39 -14.59
CA GLY A 210 -10.88 -15.98 -13.51
C GLY A 210 -11.17 -14.60 -12.89
N ALA A 211 -12.25 -13.94 -13.29
CA ALA A 211 -12.57 -12.57 -12.86
C ALA A 211 -13.81 -12.49 -11.97
N ASN A 212 -14.75 -13.44 -12.09
CA ASN A 212 -16.02 -13.42 -11.37
C ASN A 212 -16.44 -14.81 -10.86
N ALA A 213 -17.09 -14.85 -9.69
CA ALA A 213 -17.73 -16.03 -9.15
C ALA A 213 -19.25 -15.87 -9.11
N LEU A 214 -19.97 -16.92 -9.49
CA LEU A 214 -21.40 -17.05 -9.26
C LEU A 214 -21.64 -17.41 -7.79
N ILE A 215 -22.35 -16.55 -7.07
CA ILE A 215 -22.70 -16.76 -5.67
C ILE A 215 -24.06 -17.43 -5.59
N LEU A 216 -24.10 -18.63 -4.99
CA LEU A 216 -25.29 -19.48 -4.95
C LEU A 216 -26.50 -18.76 -4.35
N GLN A 217 -26.31 -18.08 -3.22
CA GLN A 217 -27.37 -17.40 -2.49
C GLN A 217 -27.90 -16.12 -3.16
N LEU A 218 -27.14 -15.56 -4.10
CA LEU A 218 -27.52 -14.33 -4.80
C LEU A 218 -27.98 -14.58 -6.23
N PHE A 219 -27.79 -15.80 -6.74
CA PHE A 219 -27.95 -16.16 -8.15
C PHE A 219 -27.30 -15.13 -9.10
N SER A 220 -26.19 -14.55 -8.65
CA SER A 220 -25.55 -13.41 -9.32
C SER A 220 -24.04 -13.54 -9.24
N ARG A 221 -23.38 -12.98 -10.25
CA ARG A 221 -21.92 -12.95 -10.32
C ARG A 221 -21.36 -11.72 -9.59
N ILE A 222 -20.31 -11.95 -8.81
CA ILE A 222 -19.55 -10.94 -8.08
C ILE A 222 -18.08 -11.08 -8.50
N ALA A 223 -17.40 -9.94 -8.70
CA ALA A 223 -15.98 -9.93 -9.04
C ALA A 223 -15.16 -10.53 -7.89
N LEU A 224 -14.16 -11.36 -8.21
CA LEU A 224 -13.40 -12.11 -7.20
C LEU A 224 -12.73 -11.20 -6.17
N GLN A 225 -12.38 -9.98 -6.56
CA GLN A 225 -11.82 -8.98 -5.66
C GLN A 225 -12.71 -8.61 -4.46
N PHE A 226 -14.02 -8.79 -4.58
CA PHE A 226 -14.98 -8.53 -3.51
C PHE A 226 -15.34 -9.78 -2.71
N LEU A 227 -14.61 -10.88 -2.90
CA LEU A 227 -14.87 -12.14 -2.23
C LEU A 227 -13.65 -12.54 -1.41
N LYS A 228 -13.87 -12.82 -0.13
CA LYS A 228 -12.84 -13.32 0.78
C LYS A 228 -13.19 -14.74 1.20
N LYS A 229 -12.32 -15.70 0.91
CA LYS A 229 -12.48 -17.09 1.36
C LYS A 229 -12.54 -17.19 2.88
N ILE A 230 -13.40 -18.08 3.40
CA ILE A 230 -13.55 -18.41 4.82
C ILE A 230 -13.47 -19.92 5.05
#